data_AF-A0AAE4T457-F1
#
_entry.id   AF-A0AAE4T457-F1
#
_cell.length_a   1.000
_cell.length_b   1.000
_cell.length_c   1.000
_cell.angle_alpha   90.00
_cell.angle_beta   90.00
_cell.angle_gamma   90.00
#
_symmetry.space_group_name_H-M   'P 1'
#
loop_
_entity.id
_entity.type
_entity.pdbx_description
1 polymer ?
#
loop_
_entity_poly.entity_id
_entity_poly.type
_entity_poly.pdbx_seq_one_letter_code
_entity_poly.pdbx_strand_id
1 'polypeptide(L)'
;MEWIALVNFLSRWILFGAIAYKAYQTKNQGWALLSAAFLINALDIEAYILDPLGIRIPDEAYDVASLVPSFLIGVSVVWGFLCLENGKIGFKHALLVSILLVTSYLWLFAVAANIFGDSFLLKNSFPSFVFGGSLLLLSYILWKYIIGGRLWDRLFPVGISIVGLLNLTYPIGRQIGWYSNFAFSAAALGRVLAAVGAFTFVFYPAVKPEKTSVSNVPPLGAHLFPGEEELLSQYPHFFRNDMIAVTRTDPERAAEKFSEGSLVFWLTRAKEGLVREKPRVIAISPSKLGILQDLITRELENGYKIVYIDALEYLKSEVGFEPMMKFLLAVKDTVTTKESVLTVVVTKNAFEERERKLLEREFFP
;
A
#
# COMPACT_ATOMS: atom_id res chain seq x y z
N MET A 1 -0.30 32.46 -2.10
CA MET A 1 0.91 31.62 -2.37
C MET A 1 1.27 30.75 -1.18
N GLU A 2 1.19 31.25 0.06
CA GLU A 2 1.54 30.48 1.28
C GLU A 2 0.82 29.13 1.44
N TRP A 3 -0.48 29.06 1.16
CA TRP A 3 -1.24 27.80 1.23
C TRP A 3 -0.70 26.71 0.28
N ILE A 4 -0.29 27.08 -0.94
CA ILE A 4 0.25 26.13 -1.93
C ILE A 4 1.60 25.59 -1.45
N ALA A 5 2.45 26.45 -0.88
CA ALA A 5 3.72 26.03 -0.29
C ALA A 5 3.51 25.08 0.91
N LEU A 6 2.53 25.37 1.78
CA LEU A 6 2.19 24.50 2.90
C LEU A 6 1.67 23.12 2.44
N VAL A 7 0.76 23.10 1.46
CA VAL A 7 0.24 21.85 0.89
C VAL A 7 1.35 21.05 0.21
N ASN A 8 2.23 21.72 -0.53
CA ASN A 8 3.40 21.09 -1.16
C ASN A 8 4.33 20.47 -0.11
N PHE A 9 4.62 21.20 0.97
CA PHE A 9 5.40 20.72 2.09
C PHE A 9 4.77 19.47 2.73
N LEU A 10 3.50 19.57 3.15
CA LEU A 10 2.80 18.47 3.83
C LEU A 10 2.69 17.23 2.94
N SER A 11 2.36 17.40 1.65
CA SER A 11 2.23 16.26 0.73
C SER A 11 3.54 15.48 0.56
N ARG A 12 4.70 16.16 0.51
CA ARG A 12 6.01 15.50 0.45
C ARG A 12 6.30 14.69 1.72
N TRP A 13 6.00 15.25 2.89
CA TRP A 13 6.19 14.55 4.17
C TRP A 13 5.24 13.36 4.34
N ILE A 14 3.97 13.49 3.92
CA ILE A 14 3.01 12.37 3.91
C ILE A 14 3.50 11.26 2.97
N LEU A 15 3.94 11.63 1.77
CA LEU A 15 4.46 10.69 0.80
C LEU A 15 5.70 9.95 1.33
N PHE A 16 6.67 10.68 1.88
CA PHE A 16 7.83 10.10 2.56
C PHE A 16 7.39 9.16 3.69
N GLY A 17 6.52 9.62 4.61
CA GLY A 17 6.08 8.85 5.76
C GLY A 17 5.38 7.54 5.38
N ALA A 18 4.49 7.58 4.38
CA ALA A 18 3.81 6.39 3.87
C ALA A 18 4.81 5.37 3.30
N ILE A 19 5.75 5.83 2.46
CA ILE A 19 6.73 4.93 1.83
C ILE A 19 7.76 4.42 2.84
N ALA A 20 8.18 5.25 3.80
CA ALA A 20 9.06 4.86 4.91
C ALA A 20 8.41 3.77 5.78
N TYR A 21 7.13 3.94 6.12
CA TYR A 21 6.37 2.94 6.85
C TYR A 21 6.29 1.62 6.08
N LYS A 22 6.01 1.68 4.76
CA LYS A 22 6.02 0.49 3.91
C LYS A 22 7.38 -0.20 3.86
N ALA A 23 8.46 0.57 3.77
CA ALA A 23 9.82 0.03 3.81
C ALA A 23 10.12 -0.67 5.14
N TYR A 24 9.72 -0.05 6.25
CA TYR A 24 9.89 -0.62 7.59
C TYR A 24 9.10 -1.92 7.77
N GLN A 25 7.87 -1.99 7.26
CA GLN A 25 7.03 -3.19 7.34
C GLN A 25 7.55 -4.34 6.48
N THR A 26 7.87 -4.05 5.21
CA THR A 26 8.24 -5.09 4.23
C THR A 26 9.70 -5.53 4.32
N LYS A 27 10.55 -4.76 5.01
CA LYS A 27 12.01 -4.95 5.06
C LYS A 27 12.66 -5.07 3.67
N ASN A 28 12.02 -4.49 2.65
CA ASN A 28 12.45 -4.56 1.27
C ASN A 28 13.40 -3.39 0.93
N GLN A 29 14.53 -3.71 0.31
CA GLN A 29 15.56 -2.73 -0.06
C GLN A 29 15.06 -1.67 -1.05
N GLY A 30 14.19 -2.06 -1.98
CA GLY A 30 13.63 -1.14 -2.96
C GLY A 30 12.73 -0.08 -2.33
N TRP A 31 11.85 -0.47 -1.40
CA TRP A 31 11.04 0.48 -0.63
C TRP A 31 11.90 1.40 0.25
N ALA A 32 13.01 0.90 0.80
CA ALA A 32 13.94 1.74 1.57
C ALA A 32 14.63 2.81 0.71
N LEU A 33 15.07 2.46 -0.51
CA LEU A 33 15.65 3.41 -1.46
C LEU A 33 14.64 4.45 -1.93
N LEU A 34 13.39 4.05 -2.19
CA LEU A 34 12.30 4.99 -2.49
C LEU A 34 12.00 5.92 -1.32
N SER A 35 12.04 5.41 -0.08
CA SER A 35 11.87 6.22 1.12
C SER A 35 12.97 7.28 1.23
N ALA A 36 14.23 6.92 0.99
CA ALA A 36 15.34 7.88 0.96
C ALA A 36 15.14 8.94 -0.14
N ALA A 37 14.70 8.54 -1.32
CA ALA A 37 14.39 9.45 -2.42
C ALA A 37 13.31 10.48 -2.02
N PHE A 38 12.21 10.02 -1.41
CA PHE A 38 11.14 10.92 -0.97
C PHE A 38 11.54 11.78 0.23
N LEU A 39 12.44 11.31 1.10
CA LEU A 39 13.01 12.13 2.17
C LEU A 39 13.83 13.29 1.59
N ILE A 40 14.71 13.00 0.63
CA ILE A 40 15.50 14.02 -0.06
C ILE A 40 14.56 15.04 -0.73
N ASN A 41 13.48 14.57 -1.35
CA ASN A 41 12.48 15.47 -1.95
C ASN A 41 11.72 16.31 -0.90
N ALA A 42 11.45 15.77 0.28
CA ALA A 42 10.82 16.51 1.38
C ALA A 42 11.75 17.57 1.99
N LEU A 43 13.07 17.35 1.92
CA LEU A 43 14.13 18.24 2.40
C LEU A 43 14.73 19.13 1.30
N ASP A 44 14.07 19.23 0.15
CA ASP A 44 14.60 19.94 -1.02
C ASP A 44 14.94 21.41 -0.73
N ILE A 45 15.87 21.95 -1.51
CA ILE A 45 16.42 23.30 -1.33
C ILE A 45 15.44 24.30 -1.94
N GLU A 46 14.37 24.62 -1.21
CA GLU A 46 13.37 25.61 -1.61
C GLU A 46 13.34 26.77 -0.61
N ALA A 47 13.23 27.99 -1.12
CA ALA A 47 13.26 29.23 -0.33
C ALA A 47 12.22 29.21 0.81
N TYR A 48 11.02 28.66 0.56
CA TYR A 48 9.98 28.58 1.60
C TYR A 48 10.31 27.59 2.73
N ILE A 49 11.28 26.69 2.55
CA ILE A 49 11.77 25.77 3.60
C ILE A 49 12.94 26.42 4.36
N LEU A 50 13.82 27.11 3.63
CA LEU A 50 15.07 27.65 4.18
C LEU A 50 14.91 29.04 4.81
N ASP A 51 14.07 29.91 4.24
CA ASP A 51 13.86 31.27 4.72
C ASP A 51 13.31 31.30 6.16
N PRO A 52 12.31 30.47 6.55
CA PRO A 52 11.84 30.42 7.94
C PRO A 52 12.89 29.91 8.93
N LEU A 53 13.88 29.16 8.45
CA LEU A 53 15.00 28.62 9.26
C LEU A 53 16.18 29.60 9.34
N GLY A 54 16.12 30.74 8.65
CA GLY A 54 17.21 31.72 8.58
C GLY A 54 18.42 31.23 7.78
N ILE A 55 18.26 30.18 6.96
CA ILE A 55 19.34 29.58 6.18
C ILE A 55 19.39 30.27 4.82
N ARG A 56 20.52 30.93 4.51
CA ARG A 56 20.79 31.50 3.18
C ARG A 56 21.94 30.75 2.53
N ILE A 57 21.72 30.26 1.31
CA ILE A 57 22.75 29.61 0.52
C ILE A 57 23.43 30.68 -0.33
N PRO A 58 24.77 30.75 -0.34
CA PRO A 58 25.49 31.65 -1.24
C PRO A 58 25.12 31.38 -2.70
N ASP A 59 24.91 32.44 -3.49
CA ASP A 59 24.48 32.32 -4.90
C ASP A 59 25.44 31.43 -5.71
N GLU A 60 26.74 31.51 -5.44
CA GLU A 60 27.79 30.69 -6.05
C GLU A 60 27.63 29.19 -5.80
N ALA A 61 27.09 28.82 -4.63
CA ALA A 61 26.85 27.43 -4.25
C ALA A 61 25.46 26.95 -4.70
N TYR A 62 24.51 27.86 -4.90
CA TYR A 62 23.12 27.53 -5.21
C TYR A 62 22.98 26.83 -6.57
N ASP A 63 23.75 27.24 -7.57
CA ASP A 63 23.75 26.67 -8.92
C ASP A 63 24.05 25.17 -8.94
N VAL A 64 24.92 24.70 -8.05
CA VAL A 64 25.26 23.27 -7.92
C VAL A 64 24.34 22.61 -6.90
N ALA A 65 24.14 23.23 -5.74
CA ALA A 65 23.37 22.66 -4.64
C ALA A 65 21.93 22.33 -5.04
N SER A 66 21.28 23.19 -5.84
CA SER A 66 19.91 22.97 -6.34
C SER A 66 19.78 21.77 -7.29
N LEU A 67 20.88 21.30 -7.91
CA LEU A 67 20.86 20.17 -8.85
C LEU A 67 21.13 18.83 -8.15
N VAL A 68 21.79 18.84 -6.99
CA VAL A 68 22.16 17.62 -6.25
C VAL A 68 20.93 16.76 -5.89
N PRO A 69 19.82 17.31 -5.35
CA PRO A 69 18.62 16.51 -5.05
C PRO A 69 18.06 15.77 -6.26
N SER A 70 18.05 16.40 -7.44
CA SER A 70 17.52 15.79 -8.67
C SER A 70 18.25 14.50 -9.03
N PHE A 71 19.58 14.48 -8.91
CA PHE A 71 20.38 13.29 -9.17
C PHE A 71 20.25 12.24 -8.08
N LEU A 72 20.30 12.64 -6.80
CA LEU A 72 20.18 11.69 -5.69
C LEU A 72 18.81 10.99 -5.70
N ILE A 73 17.74 11.74 -5.97
CA ILE A 73 16.41 11.17 -6.12
C ILE A 73 16.36 10.23 -7.33
N GLY A 74 16.82 10.69 -8.50
CA GLY A 74 16.75 9.87 -9.71
C GLY A 74 17.52 8.56 -9.61
N VAL A 75 18.73 8.60 -9.06
CA VAL A 75 19.54 7.39 -8.79
C VAL A 75 18.83 6.48 -7.79
N SER A 76 18.34 7.02 -6.67
CA SER A 76 17.68 6.24 -5.63
C SER A 76 16.39 5.59 -6.14
N VAL A 77 15.64 6.27 -7.02
CA VAL A 77 14.43 5.73 -7.64
C VAL A 77 14.75 4.63 -8.63
N VAL A 78 15.74 4.83 -9.53
CA VAL A 78 16.16 3.79 -10.49
C VAL A 78 16.69 2.56 -9.76
N TRP A 79 17.53 2.76 -8.75
CA TRP A 79 18.05 1.67 -7.95
C TRP A 79 16.93 0.98 -7.15
N GLY A 80 16.06 1.76 -6.49
CA GLY A 80 14.92 1.25 -5.76
C GLY A 80 14.00 0.40 -6.61
N PHE A 81 13.75 0.82 -7.85
CA PHE A 81 13.02 0.04 -8.84
C PHE A 81 13.69 -1.32 -9.12
N LEU A 82 14.98 -1.33 -9.47
CA LEU A 82 15.66 -2.58 -9.83
C LEU A 82 15.62 -3.61 -8.68
N CYS A 83 15.64 -3.13 -7.44
CA CYS A 83 15.42 -3.96 -6.25
C CYS A 83 13.98 -4.47 -6.12
N LEU A 84 12.98 -3.65 -6.42
CA LEU A 84 11.57 -4.06 -6.39
C LEU A 84 11.22 -5.08 -7.46
N GLU A 85 11.76 -4.94 -8.67
CA GLU A 85 11.46 -5.83 -9.79
C GLU A 85 12.17 -7.19 -9.66
N ASN A 86 13.46 -7.18 -9.35
CA ASN A 86 14.29 -8.37 -9.47
C ASN A 86 14.64 -9.04 -8.14
N GLY A 87 14.33 -8.41 -7.00
CA GLY A 87 14.63 -8.90 -5.64
C GLY A 87 16.11 -8.94 -5.27
N LYS A 88 17.01 -9.18 -6.24
CA LYS A 88 18.47 -9.13 -6.12
C LYS A 88 19.09 -8.32 -7.26
N ILE A 89 20.11 -7.52 -6.93
CA ILE A 89 20.82 -6.69 -7.90
C ILE A 89 21.90 -7.55 -8.58
N GLY A 90 21.65 -7.96 -9.81
CA GLY A 90 22.69 -8.54 -10.68
C GLY A 90 23.74 -7.52 -11.16
N PHE A 91 24.85 -8.01 -11.71
CA PHE A 91 25.96 -7.17 -12.21
C PHE A 91 25.52 -6.08 -13.21
N LYS A 92 24.63 -6.42 -14.17
CA LYS A 92 24.12 -5.45 -15.17
C LYS A 92 23.38 -4.28 -14.52
N HIS A 93 22.64 -4.53 -13.45
CA HIS A 93 21.91 -3.52 -12.70
C HIS A 93 22.87 -2.62 -11.92
N ALA A 94 23.86 -3.22 -11.25
CA ALA A 94 24.90 -2.47 -10.56
C ALA A 94 25.70 -1.58 -11.53
N LEU A 95 26.01 -2.09 -12.73
CA LEU A 95 26.68 -1.33 -13.79
C LEU A 95 25.83 -0.14 -14.25
N LEU A 96 24.52 -0.34 -14.48
CA LEU A 96 23.60 0.74 -14.87
C LEU A 96 23.55 1.84 -13.81
N VAL A 97 23.37 1.48 -12.53
CA VAL A 97 23.33 2.44 -11.42
C VAL A 97 24.68 3.17 -11.30
N SER A 98 25.79 2.47 -11.48
CA SER A 98 27.14 3.05 -11.43
C SER A 98 27.38 4.06 -12.56
N ILE A 99 26.97 3.72 -13.79
CA ILE A 99 27.07 4.64 -14.93
C ILE A 99 26.23 5.89 -14.68
N LEU A 100 25.00 5.73 -14.17
CA LEU A 100 24.14 6.87 -13.84
C LEU A 100 24.79 7.76 -12.77
N LEU A 101 25.29 7.17 -11.68
CA LEU A 101 26.01 7.88 -10.61
C LEU A 101 27.22 8.66 -11.13
N VAL A 102 28.09 8.01 -11.92
CA VAL A 102 29.29 8.65 -12.47
C VAL A 102 28.90 9.79 -13.41
N THR A 103 27.90 9.60 -14.26
CA THR A 103 27.46 10.64 -15.20
C THR A 103 26.83 11.83 -14.45
N SER A 104 26.05 11.58 -13.40
CA SER A 104 25.52 12.61 -12.51
C SER A 104 26.63 13.41 -11.83
N TYR A 105 27.67 12.74 -11.33
CA TYR A 105 28.83 13.41 -10.73
C TYR A 105 29.58 14.29 -11.75
N LEU A 106 29.87 13.75 -12.94
CA LEU A 106 30.54 14.49 -14.01
C LEU A 106 29.71 15.70 -14.44
N TRP A 107 28.39 15.61 -14.44
CA TRP A 107 27.52 16.72 -14.75
C TRP A 107 27.58 17.83 -13.70
N LEU A 108 27.50 17.48 -12.41
CA LEU A 108 27.67 18.46 -11.32
C LEU A 108 29.03 19.14 -11.39
N PHE A 109 30.09 18.37 -11.67
CA PHE A 109 31.43 18.92 -11.88
C PHE A 109 31.46 19.89 -13.07
N ALA A 110 30.83 19.55 -14.20
CA ALA A 110 30.77 20.43 -15.36
C ALA A 110 30.01 21.74 -15.09
N VAL A 111 28.94 21.69 -14.29
CA VAL A 111 28.22 22.90 -13.82
C VAL A 111 29.12 23.73 -12.91
N ALA A 112 29.79 23.10 -11.93
CA ALA A 112 30.69 23.78 -11.00
C ALA A 112 31.91 24.42 -11.69
N ALA A 113 32.43 23.77 -12.74
CA ALA A 113 33.52 24.28 -13.57
C ALA A 113 33.06 25.32 -14.61
N ASN A 114 31.79 25.73 -14.56
CA ASN A 114 31.17 26.70 -15.48
C ASN A 114 31.30 26.33 -16.97
N ILE A 115 31.33 25.04 -17.31
CA ILE A 115 31.48 24.55 -18.70
C ILE A 115 30.29 24.98 -19.57
N PHE A 116 29.10 25.06 -18.98
CA PHE A 116 27.87 25.42 -19.68
C PHE A 116 27.61 26.94 -19.76
N GLY A 117 28.50 27.76 -19.20
CA GLY A 117 28.30 29.21 -19.09
C GLY A 117 26.98 29.57 -18.41
N ASP A 118 26.32 30.63 -18.88
CA ASP A 118 25.04 31.10 -18.32
C ASP A 118 23.81 30.36 -18.88
N SER A 119 24.00 29.27 -19.63
CA SER A 119 22.90 28.55 -20.26
C SER A 119 22.10 27.73 -19.25
N PHE A 120 20.99 28.30 -18.77
CA PHE A 120 20.02 27.63 -17.89
C PHE A 120 19.53 26.30 -18.46
N LEU A 121 19.21 26.28 -19.76
CA LEU A 121 18.68 25.10 -20.45
C LEU A 121 19.68 23.95 -20.40
N LEU A 122 20.95 24.23 -20.71
CA LEU A 122 21.99 23.20 -20.67
C LEU A 122 22.18 22.73 -19.24
N LYS A 123 22.43 23.61 -18.27
CA LYS A 123 22.64 23.23 -16.85
C LYS A 123 21.57 22.28 -16.33
N ASN A 124 20.29 22.53 -16.64
CA ASN A 124 19.16 21.78 -16.11
C ASN A 124 18.72 20.59 -16.96
N SER A 125 19.16 20.46 -18.21
CA SER A 125 18.68 19.42 -19.14
C SER A 125 18.83 17.99 -18.59
N PHE A 126 20.04 17.59 -18.21
CA PHE A 126 20.31 16.24 -17.69
C PHE A 126 19.75 15.99 -16.28
N PRO A 127 19.88 16.90 -15.29
CA PRO A 127 19.23 16.75 -13.99
C PRO A 127 17.71 16.56 -14.12
N SER A 128 17.05 17.39 -14.94
CA SER A 128 15.62 17.30 -15.22
C SER A 128 15.25 15.98 -15.90
N PHE A 129 16.06 15.50 -16.84
CA PHE A 129 15.87 14.20 -17.49
C PHE A 129 15.96 13.03 -16.49
N VAL A 130 17.01 13.02 -15.67
CA VAL A 130 17.23 11.96 -14.67
C VAL A 130 16.11 11.96 -13.64
N PHE A 131 15.77 13.13 -13.09
CA PHE A 131 14.71 13.24 -12.10
C PHE A 131 13.33 12.91 -12.70
N GLY A 132 12.90 13.62 -13.74
CA GLY A 132 11.59 13.42 -14.36
C GLY A 132 11.41 12.03 -14.97
N GLY A 133 12.44 11.51 -15.64
CA GLY A 133 12.44 10.17 -16.23
C GLY A 133 12.35 9.07 -15.18
N SER A 134 13.08 9.20 -14.06
CA SER A 134 13.00 8.23 -12.96
C SER A 134 11.61 8.17 -12.32
N LEU A 135 10.93 9.31 -12.18
CA LEU A 135 9.56 9.36 -11.64
C LEU A 135 8.56 8.71 -12.61
N LEU A 136 8.70 8.93 -13.92
CA LEU A 136 7.84 8.25 -14.90
C LEU A 136 8.06 6.75 -14.92
N LEU A 137 9.31 6.31 -14.81
CA LEU A 137 9.64 4.91 -14.65
C LEU A 137 8.94 4.35 -13.39
N LEU A 138 9.13 4.97 -12.24
CA LEU A 138 8.49 4.58 -10.97
C LEU A 138 6.97 4.50 -11.11
N SER A 139 6.34 5.50 -11.72
CA SER A 139 4.90 5.52 -11.96
C SER A 139 4.45 4.33 -12.81
N TYR A 140 5.13 4.05 -13.92
CA TYR A 140 4.82 2.92 -14.80
C TYR A 140 4.84 1.60 -14.02
N ILE A 141 5.88 1.41 -13.19
CA ILE A 141 6.05 0.18 -12.40
C ILE A 141 4.96 0.07 -11.35
N LEU A 142 4.72 1.16 -10.61
CA LEU A 142 3.67 1.22 -9.60
C LEU A 142 2.32 0.85 -10.22
N TRP A 143 2.00 1.43 -11.37
CA TRP A 143 0.74 1.18 -12.08
C TRP A 143 0.62 -0.26 -12.58
N LYS A 144 1.68 -0.84 -13.15
CA LYS A 144 1.63 -2.12 -13.84
C LYS A 144 1.80 -3.34 -12.93
N TYR A 145 2.64 -3.22 -11.90
CA TYR A 145 3.11 -4.38 -11.13
C TYR A 145 2.76 -4.34 -9.65
N ILE A 146 2.54 -3.15 -9.07
CA ILE A 146 2.46 -3.00 -7.61
C ILE A 146 1.05 -2.60 -7.14
N ILE A 147 0.38 -1.70 -7.86
CA ILE A 147 -0.89 -1.12 -7.45
C ILE A 147 -2.04 -1.77 -8.18
N GLY A 148 -3.05 -2.18 -7.41
CA GLY A 148 -4.25 -2.82 -7.93
C GLY A 148 -5.22 -1.88 -8.66
N GLY A 149 -6.42 -2.39 -8.94
CA GLY A 149 -7.45 -1.66 -9.70
C GLY A 149 -8.18 -0.54 -8.93
N ARG A 150 -7.89 -0.32 -7.65
CA ARG A 150 -8.61 0.68 -6.84
C ARG A 150 -8.22 2.10 -7.26
N LEU A 151 -9.24 2.94 -7.50
CA LEU A 151 -9.06 4.30 -8.00
C LEU A 151 -8.18 5.16 -7.08
N TRP A 152 -8.37 5.04 -5.76
CA TRP A 152 -7.60 5.79 -4.77
C TRP A 152 -6.11 5.42 -4.75
N ASP A 153 -5.77 4.13 -4.88
CA ASP A 153 -4.36 3.71 -4.92
C ASP A 153 -3.68 4.21 -6.20
N ARG A 154 -4.43 4.23 -7.31
CA ARG A 154 -3.96 4.71 -8.62
C ARG A 154 -3.65 6.20 -8.64
N LEU A 155 -4.14 6.98 -7.67
CA LEU A 155 -3.71 8.37 -7.52
C LEU A 155 -2.20 8.48 -7.27
N PHE A 156 -1.57 7.44 -6.68
CA PHE A 156 -0.14 7.44 -6.41
C PHE A 156 0.68 7.56 -7.70
N PRO A 157 0.62 6.59 -8.63
CA PRO A 157 1.36 6.65 -9.90
C PRO A 157 0.90 7.83 -10.76
N VAL A 158 -0.40 8.18 -10.77
CA VAL A 158 -0.88 9.35 -11.53
C VAL A 158 -0.21 10.63 -11.05
N GLY A 159 -0.18 10.85 -9.73
CA GLY A 159 0.47 12.00 -9.14
C GLY A 159 1.96 12.05 -9.47
N ILE A 160 2.67 10.92 -9.33
CA ILE A 160 4.09 10.80 -9.67
C ILE A 160 4.34 11.06 -11.16
N SER A 161 3.47 10.57 -12.07
CA SER A 161 3.56 10.84 -13.51
C SER A 161 3.44 12.32 -13.83
N ILE A 162 2.48 13.03 -13.21
CA ILE A 162 2.30 14.46 -13.41
C ILE A 162 3.57 15.21 -13.01
N VAL A 163 4.13 14.90 -11.83
CA VAL A 163 5.37 15.52 -11.35
C VAL A 163 6.55 15.18 -12.29
N GLY A 164 6.66 13.93 -12.75
CA GLY A 164 7.70 13.50 -13.67
C GLY A 164 7.67 14.24 -15.00
N LEU A 165 6.50 14.34 -15.64
CA LEU A 165 6.32 15.05 -16.91
C LEU A 165 6.68 16.54 -16.80
N LEU A 166 6.25 17.20 -15.73
CA LEU A 166 6.54 18.62 -15.50
C LEU A 166 8.02 18.90 -15.25
N ASN A 167 8.75 17.94 -14.68
CA ASN A 167 10.20 18.07 -14.49
C ASN A 167 10.97 17.86 -15.81
N LEU A 168 10.51 16.97 -16.70
CA LEU A 168 11.13 16.80 -18.02
C LEU A 168 11.04 18.08 -18.88
N THR A 169 9.96 18.83 -18.75
CA THR A 169 9.74 20.07 -19.50
C THR A 169 10.36 21.29 -18.82
N TYR A 170 10.83 21.18 -17.58
CA TYR A 170 11.32 22.30 -16.77
C TYR A 170 12.40 23.16 -17.46
N PRO A 171 13.44 22.59 -18.12
CA PRO A 171 14.51 23.39 -18.73
C PRO A 171 14.01 24.37 -19.82
N ILE A 172 12.89 24.04 -20.46
CA ILE A 172 12.28 24.83 -21.54
C ILE A 172 11.13 25.68 -20.98
N GLY A 173 10.25 25.04 -20.21
CA GLY A 173 9.01 25.64 -19.73
C GLY A 173 9.21 26.77 -18.72
N ARG A 174 10.33 26.78 -17.97
CA ARG A 174 10.60 27.79 -16.94
C ARG A 174 10.64 29.22 -17.49
N GLN A 175 11.08 29.40 -18.74
CA GLN A 175 11.18 30.71 -19.39
C GLN A 175 9.82 31.25 -19.87
N ILE A 176 8.80 30.40 -19.91
CA ILE A 176 7.47 30.74 -20.40
C ILE A 176 6.58 31.09 -19.20
N GLY A 177 6.27 32.38 -19.01
CA GLY A 177 5.60 32.87 -17.79
C GLY A 177 4.26 32.18 -17.46
N TRP A 178 3.38 32.00 -18.46
CA TRP A 178 2.10 31.30 -18.25
C TRP A 178 2.30 29.81 -17.91
N TYR A 179 3.28 29.17 -18.54
CA TYR A 179 3.58 27.76 -18.33
C TYR A 179 4.16 27.54 -16.94
N SER A 180 5.04 28.42 -16.47
CA SER A 180 5.64 28.32 -15.14
C SER A 180 4.56 28.29 -14.05
N ASN A 181 3.57 29.20 -14.11
CA ASN A 181 2.49 29.24 -13.12
C ASN A 181 1.61 27.98 -13.17
N PHE A 182 1.29 27.52 -14.38
CA PHE A 182 0.54 26.28 -14.60
C PHE A 182 1.32 25.06 -14.06
N ALA A 183 2.60 24.94 -14.42
CA ALA A 183 3.47 23.83 -14.05
C ALA A 183 3.64 23.74 -12.53
N PHE A 184 3.85 24.86 -11.83
CA PHE A 184 3.91 24.85 -10.37
C PHE A 184 2.60 24.37 -9.72
N SER A 185 1.46 24.84 -10.23
CA SER A 185 0.14 24.44 -9.72
C SER A 185 -0.15 22.96 -10.00
N ALA A 186 0.15 22.49 -11.20
CA ALA A 186 -0.01 21.10 -11.61
C ALA A 186 0.94 20.17 -10.84
N ALA A 187 2.17 20.60 -10.55
CA ALA A 187 3.11 19.86 -9.72
C ALA A 187 2.62 19.73 -8.28
N ALA A 188 2.09 20.81 -7.69
CA ALA A 188 1.48 20.76 -6.36
C ALA A 188 0.29 19.79 -6.32
N LEU A 189 -0.61 19.85 -7.30
CA LEU A 189 -1.72 18.90 -7.42
C LEU A 189 -1.21 17.46 -7.58
N GLY A 190 -0.24 17.23 -8.46
CA GLY A 190 0.36 15.92 -8.68
C GLY A 190 0.95 15.33 -7.40
N ARG A 191 1.63 16.14 -6.58
CA ARG A 191 2.16 15.69 -5.28
C ARG A 191 1.06 15.36 -4.27
N VAL A 192 -0.02 16.13 -4.22
CA VAL A 192 -1.18 15.82 -3.37
C VAL A 192 -1.81 14.48 -3.78
N LEU A 193 -2.05 14.27 -5.08
CA LEU A 193 -2.55 13.00 -5.59
C LEU A 193 -1.62 11.84 -5.25
N ALA A 194 -0.31 12.05 -5.42
CA ALA A 194 0.71 11.07 -5.09
C ALA A 194 0.66 10.69 -3.60
N ALA A 195 0.60 11.69 -2.72
CA ALA A 195 0.56 11.51 -1.27
C ALA A 195 -0.71 10.79 -0.80
N VAL A 196 -1.90 11.20 -1.29
CA VAL A 196 -3.17 10.55 -0.97
C VAL A 196 -3.19 9.10 -1.47
N GLY A 197 -2.74 8.87 -2.70
CA GLY A 197 -2.64 7.52 -3.26
C GLY A 197 -1.67 6.63 -2.49
N ALA A 198 -0.49 7.14 -2.15
CA ALA A 198 0.50 6.38 -1.38
C ALA A 198 -0.03 6.06 0.01
N PHE A 199 -0.67 7.01 0.69
CA PHE A 199 -1.27 6.80 1.99
C PHE A 199 -2.37 5.73 1.94
N THR A 200 -3.31 5.83 1.00
CA THR A 200 -4.39 4.85 0.86
C THR A 200 -3.86 3.46 0.50
N PHE A 201 -2.89 3.37 -0.39
CA PHE A 201 -2.23 2.14 -0.79
C PHE A 201 -1.52 1.45 0.37
N VAL A 202 -0.78 2.22 1.18
CA VAL A 202 0.03 1.68 2.28
C VAL A 202 -0.83 1.31 3.48
N PHE A 203 -1.72 2.20 3.91
CA PHE A 203 -2.46 2.03 5.16
C PHE A 203 -3.80 1.30 4.99
N TYR A 204 -4.34 1.23 3.77
CA TYR A 204 -5.62 0.58 3.49
C TYR A 204 -5.60 -0.33 2.25
N PRO A 205 -4.63 -1.24 2.06
CA PRO A 205 -4.51 -2.00 0.81
C PRO A 205 -5.79 -2.82 0.58
N ALA A 206 -6.41 -2.66 -0.59
CA ALA A 206 -7.59 -3.42 -1.00
C ALA A 206 -7.14 -4.80 -1.49
N VAL A 207 -7.66 -5.87 -0.89
CA VAL A 207 -7.53 -7.21 -1.46
C VAL A 207 -8.71 -7.40 -2.39
N LYS A 208 -8.46 -7.94 -3.58
CA LYS A 208 -9.53 -8.52 -4.40
C LYS A 208 -9.31 -10.02 -4.40
N PRO A 209 -10.37 -10.85 -4.29
CA PRO A 209 -10.23 -12.28 -4.51
C PRO A 209 -9.73 -12.51 -5.95
N GLU A 210 -8.79 -13.43 -6.12
CA GLU A 210 -8.29 -13.87 -7.43
C GLU A 210 -9.35 -14.72 -8.15
N LYS A 211 -10.17 -15.45 -7.39
CA LYS A 211 -11.28 -16.28 -7.88
C LYS A 211 -12.62 -15.62 -7.56
N THR A 212 -13.30 -15.16 -8.60
CA THR A 212 -14.66 -14.60 -8.49
C THR A 212 -15.77 -15.64 -8.58
N SER A 213 -15.49 -16.82 -9.16
CA SER A 213 -16.44 -17.94 -9.15
C SER A 213 -16.25 -18.80 -7.91
N VAL A 214 -17.37 -19.08 -7.25
CA VAL A 214 -17.42 -19.96 -6.09
C VAL A 214 -17.92 -21.33 -6.51
N SER A 215 -17.27 -22.39 -6.03
CA SER A 215 -17.68 -23.77 -6.29
C SER A 215 -17.62 -24.61 -5.03
N ASN A 216 -18.50 -25.61 -4.91
CA ASN A 216 -18.50 -26.55 -3.79
C ASN A 216 -18.62 -25.83 -2.43
N VAL A 217 -19.69 -25.05 -2.27
CA VAL A 217 -20.02 -24.30 -1.06
C VAL A 217 -21.48 -24.53 -0.65
N PRO A 218 -21.82 -24.27 0.63
CA PRO A 218 -23.21 -24.22 1.06
C PRO A 218 -24.07 -23.23 0.26
N PRO A 219 -25.41 -23.37 0.29
CA PRO A 219 -26.32 -22.38 -0.26
C PRO A 219 -26.06 -20.96 0.30
N LEU A 220 -26.56 -19.93 -0.38
CA LEU A 220 -26.45 -18.55 0.12
C LEU A 220 -27.06 -18.40 1.52
N GLY A 221 -26.49 -17.52 2.34
CA GLY A 221 -26.88 -17.32 3.74
C GLY A 221 -25.87 -17.89 4.73
N ALA A 222 -26.31 -18.16 5.94
CA ALA A 222 -25.45 -18.55 7.06
C ALA A 222 -25.72 -19.99 7.51
N HIS A 223 -24.65 -20.77 7.66
CA HIS A 223 -24.70 -22.20 7.94
C HIS A 223 -23.73 -22.57 9.07
N LEU A 224 -24.24 -23.32 10.05
CA LEU A 224 -23.49 -23.86 11.16
C LEU A 224 -23.09 -25.32 10.89
N PHE A 225 -21.81 -25.63 11.10
CA PHE A 225 -21.27 -26.97 11.07
C PHE A 225 -20.64 -27.29 12.43
N PRO A 226 -20.88 -28.50 12.98
CA PRO A 226 -20.35 -28.86 14.29
C PRO A 226 -18.87 -29.30 14.28
N GLY A 227 -18.20 -29.17 13.13
CA GLY A 227 -16.80 -29.51 12.93
C GLY A 227 -16.38 -29.29 11.49
N GLU A 228 -15.09 -29.07 11.28
CA GLU A 228 -14.52 -28.91 9.93
C GLU A 228 -14.65 -30.19 9.11
N GLU A 229 -14.57 -31.36 9.76
CA GLU A 229 -14.74 -32.66 9.09
C GLU A 229 -16.12 -32.80 8.45
N GLU A 230 -17.18 -32.35 9.12
CA GLU A 230 -18.54 -32.42 8.59
C GLU A 230 -18.71 -31.46 7.40
N LEU A 231 -18.16 -30.25 7.50
CA LEU A 231 -18.11 -29.29 6.40
C LEU A 231 -17.41 -29.90 5.19
N LEU A 232 -16.23 -30.50 5.37
CA LEU A 232 -15.46 -31.10 4.28
C LEU A 232 -16.08 -32.38 3.72
N SER A 233 -16.85 -33.13 4.52
CA SER A 233 -17.59 -34.30 4.03
C SER A 233 -18.66 -33.92 3.00
N GLN A 234 -19.33 -32.78 3.23
CA GLN A 234 -20.37 -32.26 2.34
C GLN A 234 -19.77 -31.41 1.22
N TYR A 235 -18.69 -30.69 1.53
CA TYR A 235 -18.02 -29.75 0.62
C TYR A 235 -16.49 -29.97 0.54
N PRO A 236 -16.01 -31.06 -0.11
CA PRO A 236 -14.60 -31.47 -0.09
C PRO A 236 -13.58 -30.47 -0.67
N HIS A 237 -14.03 -29.46 -1.40
CA HIS A 237 -13.17 -28.45 -2.03
C HIS A 237 -13.41 -27.04 -1.48
N PHE A 238 -14.08 -26.91 -0.34
CA PHE A 238 -14.46 -25.64 0.26
C PHE A 238 -13.28 -24.65 0.35
N PHE A 239 -12.13 -25.07 0.90
CA PHE A 239 -10.94 -24.23 1.10
C PHE A 239 -10.15 -23.88 -0.17
N ARG A 240 -10.54 -24.40 -1.35
CA ARG A 240 -9.93 -23.99 -2.63
C ARG A 240 -10.44 -22.65 -3.15
N ASN A 241 -11.55 -22.16 -2.60
CA ASN A 241 -12.13 -20.86 -2.93
C ASN A 241 -11.44 -19.73 -2.16
N ASP A 242 -11.49 -18.52 -2.71
CA ASP A 242 -11.02 -17.33 -2.01
C ASP A 242 -12.07 -16.85 -1.02
N MET A 243 -11.68 -16.71 0.24
CA MET A 243 -12.60 -16.42 1.33
C MET A 243 -12.01 -15.44 2.34
N ILE A 244 -12.91 -14.89 3.15
CA ILE A 244 -12.57 -14.18 4.38
C ILE A 244 -12.64 -15.20 5.51
N ALA A 245 -11.50 -15.56 6.09
CA ALA A 245 -11.42 -16.52 7.19
C ALA A 245 -11.16 -15.81 8.53
N VAL A 246 -11.93 -16.10 9.57
CA VAL A 246 -11.69 -15.66 10.95
C VAL A 246 -11.32 -16.89 11.76
N THR A 247 -10.04 -17.00 12.14
CA THR A 247 -9.50 -18.24 12.69
C THR A 247 -8.50 -18.06 13.82
N ARG A 248 -8.28 -19.11 14.60
CA ARG A 248 -7.13 -19.24 15.52
C ARG A 248 -5.97 -20.07 14.95
N THR A 249 -6.15 -20.66 13.77
CA THR A 249 -5.08 -21.36 13.05
C THR A 249 -3.88 -20.46 12.89
N ASP A 250 -2.70 -20.93 13.27
CA ASP A 250 -1.47 -20.14 13.17
C ASP A 250 -1.14 -19.80 11.70
N PRO A 251 -0.36 -18.72 11.44
CA PRO A 251 -0.13 -18.22 10.10
C PRO A 251 0.50 -19.22 9.12
N GLU A 252 1.31 -20.17 9.60
CA GLU A 252 1.93 -21.17 8.72
C GLU A 252 0.91 -22.23 8.29
N ARG A 253 0.15 -22.78 9.26
CA ARG A 253 -0.93 -23.72 8.94
C ARG A 253 -2.06 -23.08 8.13
N ALA A 254 -2.36 -21.81 8.38
CA ALA A 254 -3.34 -21.06 7.60
C ALA A 254 -2.90 -20.94 6.13
N ALA A 255 -1.59 -20.82 5.87
CA ALA A 255 -1.08 -20.75 4.51
C ALA A 255 -1.15 -22.08 3.74
N GLU A 256 -1.12 -23.20 4.45
CA GLU A 256 -1.34 -24.53 3.87
C GLU A 256 -2.84 -24.80 3.63
N LYS A 257 -3.70 -24.28 4.53
CA LYS A 257 -5.15 -24.53 4.51
C LYS A 257 -5.90 -23.68 3.49
N PHE A 258 -5.64 -22.37 3.45
CA PHE A 258 -6.42 -21.42 2.64
C PHE A 258 -5.75 -21.09 1.30
N SER A 259 -6.54 -20.73 0.29
CA SER A 259 -6.02 -20.29 -1.02
C SER A 259 -5.17 -19.02 -0.89
N GLU A 260 -4.20 -18.82 -1.80
CA GLU A 260 -3.36 -17.60 -1.80
C GLU A 260 -4.16 -16.29 -1.88
N GLY A 261 -5.32 -16.31 -2.54
CA GLY A 261 -6.24 -15.18 -2.65
C GLY A 261 -7.13 -14.95 -1.42
N SER A 262 -7.05 -15.79 -0.39
CA SER A 262 -7.85 -15.65 0.83
C SER A 262 -7.31 -14.55 1.77
N LEU A 263 -8.25 -13.90 2.47
CA LEU A 263 -7.98 -12.95 3.54
C LEU A 263 -8.22 -13.62 4.89
N VAL A 264 -7.18 -13.80 5.68
CA VAL A 264 -7.24 -14.52 6.96
C VAL A 264 -7.06 -13.54 8.11
N PHE A 265 -8.10 -13.36 8.90
CA PHE A 265 -8.06 -12.71 10.21
C PHE A 265 -7.65 -13.72 11.27
N TRP A 266 -6.38 -13.69 11.65
CA TRP A 266 -5.86 -14.52 12.72
C TRP A 266 -6.10 -13.84 14.06
N LEU A 267 -7.00 -14.42 14.86
CA LEU A 267 -7.31 -13.89 16.19
C LEU A 267 -6.14 -14.16 17.13
N THR A 268 -5.56 -13.12 17.72
CA THR A 268 -4.44 -13.28 18.67
C THR A 268 -4.23 -12.03 19.52
N ARG A 269 -3.73 -12.21 20.75
CA ARG A 269 -3.29 -11.11 21.62
C ARG A 269 -1.82 -10.77 21.47
N ALA A 270 -1.04 -11.60 20.76
CA ALA A 270 0.42 -11.49 20.74
C ALA A 270 0.94 -10.33 19.86
N LYS A 271 0.19 -9.94 18.83
CA LYS A 271 0.55 -8.89 17.88
C LYS A 271 -0.68 -8.45 17.09
N GLU A 272 -0.54 -7.33 16.38
CA GLU A 272 -1.56 -6.81 15.47
C GLU A 272 -0.95 -6.45 14.11
N GLY A 273 -1.80 -6.47 13.08
CA GLY A 273 -1.43 -6.04 11.73
C GLY A 273 -1.03 -7.18 10.80
N LEU A 274 -0.46 -6.83 9.65
CA LEU A 274 -0.09 -7.79 8.61
C LEU A 274 1.01 -8.74 9.10
N VAL A 275 0.74 -10.04 9.03
CA VAL A 275 1.68 -11.11 9.40
C VAL A 275 2.25 -11.79 8.16
N ARG A 276 1.43 -11.97 7.11
CA ARG A 276 1.80 -12.65 5.87
C ARG A 276 1.05 -12.05 4.68
N GLU A 277 1.67 -12.06 3.51
CA GLU A 277 1.07 -11.53 2.27
C GLU A 277 0.28 -12.58 1.46
N LYS A 278 0.69 -13.86 1.49
CA LYS A 278 0.07 -14.95 0.70
C LYS A 278 -0.12 -16.25 1.50
N PRO A 279 -1.34 -16.64 1.88
CA PRO A 279 -2.53 -15.78 1.92
C PRO A 279 -2.30 -14.55 2.79
N ARG A 280 -3.14 -13.52 2.61
CA ARG A 280 -3.01 -12.31 3.42
C ARG A 280 -3.48 -12.60 4.84
N VAL A 281 -2.55 -12.79 5.77
CA VAL A 281 -2.86 -13.05 7.18
C VAL A 281 -2.70 -11.76 7.98
N ILE A 282 -3.77 -11.30 8.60
CA ILE A 282 -3.81 -10.12 9.47
C ILE A 282 -4.07 -10.60 10.90
N ALA A 283 -3.15 -10.31 11.81
CA ALA A 283 -3.35 -10.52 13.24
C ALA A 283 -4.29 -9.44 13.79
N ILE A 284 -5.33 -9.86 14.51
CA ILE A 284 -6.30 -8.96 15.13
C ILE A 284 -6.66 -9.44 16.53
N SER A 285 -6.76 -8.50 17.48
CA SER A 285 -7.19 -8.81 18.85
C SER A 285 -8.65 -9.30 18.85
N PRO A 286 -8.99 -10.36 19.62
CA PRO A 286 -10.36 -10.83 19.75
C PRO A 286 -11.31 -9.78 20.34
N SER A 287 -10.80 -8.78 21.07
CA SER A 287 -11.60 -7.68 21.61
C SER A 287 -12.04 -6.65 20.57
N LYS A 288 -11.47 -6.67 19.36
CA LYS A 288 -11.74 -5.69 18.28
C LYS A 288 -12.84 -6.14 17.32
N LEU A 289 -13.94 -6.68 17.86
CA LEU A 289 -15.05 -7.23 17.06
C LEU A 289 -15.68 -6.22 16.09
N GLY A 290 -15.86 -4.96 16.50
CA GLY A 290 -16.41 -3.92 15.61
C GLY A 290 -15.51 -3.65 14.39
N ILE A 291 -14.20 -3.55 14.61
CA ILE A 291 -13.22 -3.39 13.52
C ILE A 291 -13.24 -4.63 12.61
N LEU A 292 -13.29 -5.83 13.20
CA LEU A 292 -13.35 -7.07 12.44
C LEU A 292 -14.61 -7.13 11.57
N GLN A 293 -15.77 -6.74 12.10
CA GLN A 293 -17.02 -6.65 11.37
C GLN A 293 -16.90 -5.70 10.18
N ASP A 294 -16.43 -4.47 10.40
CA ASP A 294 -16.25 -3.47 9.34
C ASP A 294 -15.31 -3.97 8.23
N LEU A 295 -14.23 -4.66 8.62
CA LEU A 295 -13.30 -5.27 7.68
C LEU A 295 -13.96 -6.38 6.87
N ILE A 296 -14.74 -7.28 7.48
CA ILE A 296 -15.48 -8.32 6.76
C ILE A 296 -16.46 -7.69 5.77
N THR A 297 -17.25 -6.70 6.21
CA THR A 297 -18.23 -6.00 5.36
C THR A 297 -17.56 -5.36 4.15
N ARG A 298 -16.43 -4.66 4.36
CA ARG A 298 -15.67 -4.02 3.28
C ARG A 298 -15.13 -5.03 2.28
N GLU A 299 -14.69 -6.20 2.73
CA GLU A 299 -14.07 -7.18 1.83
C GLU A 299 -15.12 -7.99 1.06
N LEU A 300 -16.31 -8.19 1.64
CA LEU A 300 -17.49 -8.63 0.88
C LEU A 300 -17.83 -7.63 -0.24
N GLU A 301 -17.71 -6.32 0.02
CA GLU A 301 -17.88 -5.27 -1.01
C GLU A 301 -16.78 -5.29 -2.08
N ASN A 302 -15.57 -5.75 -1.74
CA ASN A 302 -14.47 -5.91 -2.69
C ASN A 302 -14.61 -7.18 -3.55
N GLY A 303 -15.63 -8.01 -3.33
CA GLY A 303 -16.00 -9.13 -4.19
C GLY A 303 -15.81 -10.51 -3.56
N TYR A 304 -15.36 -10.62 -2.31
CA TYR A 304 -15.38 -11.90 -1.62
C TYR A 304 -16.83 -12.38 -1.44
N LYS A 305 -17.03 -13.70 -1.55
CA LYS A 305 -18.36 -14.32 -1.50
C LYS A 305 -18.52 -15.34 -0.39
N ILE A 306 -17.45 -15.61 0.36
CA ILE A 306 -17.42 -16.62 1.41
C ILE A 306 -16.78 -16.00 2.66
N VAL A 307 -17.47 -16.14 3.79
CA VAL A 307 -16.94 -15.87 5.12
C VAL A 307 -16.89 -17.19 5.88
N TYR A 308 -15.73 -17.55 6.40
CA TYR A 308 -15.50 -18.75 7.20
C TYR A 308 -15.07 -18.36 8.61
N ILE A 309 -15.68 -18.92 9.65
CA ILE A 309 -15.37 -18.62 11.06
C ILE A 309 -15.24 -19.92 11.83
N ASP A 310 -14.07 -20.21 12.39
CA ASP A 310 -13.78 -21.42 13.20
C ASP A 310 -13.19 -21.11 14.60
N ALA A 311 -13.36 -19.87 15.05
CA ALA A 311 -12.74 -19.38 16.29
C ALA A 311 -13.76 -18.91 17.34
N LEU A 312 -14.99 -19.41 17.30
CA LEU A 312 -16.06 -18.95 18.18
C LEU A 312 -15.80 -19.27 19.65
N GLU A 313 -15.18 -20.42 19.94
CA GLU A 313 -14.81 -20.81 21.30
C GLU A 313 -13.83 -19.81 21.90
N TYR A 314 -12.85 -19.39 21.11
CA TYR A 314 -11.88 -18.40 21.52
C TYR A 314 -12.52 -17.02 21.68
N LEU A 315 -13.38 -16.59 20.76
CA LEU A 315 -14.12 -15.33 20.88
C LEU A 315 -14.99 -15.33 22.14
N LYS A 316 -15.77 -16.38 22.39
CA LYS A 316 -16.56 -16.54 23.61
C LYS A 316 -15.69 -16.42 24.85
N SER A 317 -14.54 -17.10 24.89
CA SER A 317 -13.64 -17.06 26.04
C SER A 317 -13.03 -15.67 26.27
N GLU A 318 -12.83 -14.87 25.23
CA GLU A 318 -12.15 -13.58 25.31
C GLU A 318 -13.10 -12.39 25.51
N VAL A 319 -14.29 -12.42 24.90
CA VAL A 319 -15.26 -11.31 24.93
C VAL A 319 -16.62 -11.68 25.51
N GLY A 320 -16.87 -12.95 25.80
CA GLY A 320 -18.18 -13.46 26.24
C GLY A 320 -19.13 -13.82 25.09
N PHE A 321 -20.18 -14.56 25.43
CA PHE A 321 -21.16 -15.05 24.45
C PHE A 321 -21.98 -13.93 23.81
N GLU A 322 -22.51 -12.98 24.59
CA GLU A 322 -23.38 -11.94 24.03
C GLU A 322 -22.68 -11.04 22.98
N PRO A 323 -21.46 -10.51 23.21
CA PRO A 323 -20.77 -9.71 22.20
C PRO A 323 -20.40 -10.53 20.96
N MET A 324 -19.95 -11.77 21.15
CA MET A 324 -19.69 -12.70 20.05
C MET A 324 -20.96 -12.94 19.22
N MET A 325 -22.11 -13.14 19.86
CA MET A 325 -23.37 -13.40 19.19
C MET A 325 -23.86 -12.17 18.41
N LYS A 326 -23.73 -10.96 18.98
CA LYS A 326 -24.03 -9.71 18.24
C LYS A 326 -23.17 -9.57 16.99
N PHE A 327 -21.88 -9.88 17.10
CA PHE A 327 -20.96 -9.90 15.95
C PHE A 327 -21.41 -10.89 14.87
N LEU A 328 -21.72 -12.14 15.25
CA LEU A 328 -22.17 -13.16 14.29
C LEU A 328 -23.47 -12.77 13.58
N LEU A 329 -24.43 -12.20 14.29
CA LEU A 329 -25.68 -11.73 13.70
C LEU A 329 -25.43 -10.59 12.70
N ALA A 330 -24.59 -9.62 13.05
CA ALA A 330 -24.25 -8.52 12.14
C ALA A 330 -23.52 -9.00 10.88
N VAL A 331 -22.63 -9.99 11.01
CA VAL A 331 -21.96 -10.61 9.86
C VAL A 331 -22.96 -11.38 9.01
N LYS A 332 -23.86 -12.17 9.63
CA LYS A 332 -24.96 -12.88 8.93
C LYS A 332 -25.82 -11.92 8.12
N ASP A 333 -26.28 -10.83 8.73
CA ASP A 333 -27.13 -9.83 8.05
C ASP A 333 -26.42 -9.23 6.83
N THR A 334 -25.12 -8.93 6.98
CA THR A 334 -24.29 -8.42 5.88
C THR A 334 -24.15 -9.45 4.76
N VAL A 335 -23.82 -10.70 5.11
CA VAL A 335 -23.62 -11.80 4.15
C VAL A 335 -24.89 -12.11 3.36
N THR A 336 -26.04 -12.18 4.03
CA THR A 336 -27.34 -12.39 3.38
C THR A 336 -27.67 -11.25 2.42
N THR A 337 -27.42 -10.00 2.81
CA THR A 337 -27.65 -8.82 1.96
C THR A 337 -26.76 -8.81 0.71
N LYS A 338 -25.55 -9.37 0.78
CA LYS A 338 -24.57 -9.39 -0.33
C LYS A 338 -24.60 -10.67 -1.16
N GLU A 339 -25.64 -11.50 -1.00
CA GLU A 339 -25.77 -12.80 -1.68
C GLU A 339 -24.49 -13.63 -1.57
N SER A 340 -24.02 -13.80 -0.34
CA SER A 340 -22.78 -14.49 0.00
C SER A 340 -23.05 -15.66 0.97
N VAL A 341 -22.01 -16.43 1.29
CA VAL A 341 -22.07 -17.58 2.20
C VAL A 341 -21.30 -17.27 3.48
N LEU A 342 -21.92 -17.55 4.64
CA LEU A 342 -21.27 -17.56 5.95
C LEU A 342 -21.25 -19.00 6.44
N THR A 343 -20.06 -19.52 6.68
CA THR A 343 -19.84 -20.86 7.23
C THR A 343 -19.22 -20.71 8.62
N VAL A 344 -19.95 -21.17 9.62
CA VAL A 344 -19.52 -21.13 11.02
C VAL A 344 -19.23 -22.56 11.47
N VAL A 345 -18.01 -22.81 11.94
CA VAL A 345 -17.61 -24.10 12.52
C VAL A 345 -17.53 -23.96 14.03
N VAL A 346 -18.22 -24.85 14.75
CA VAL A 346 -18.28 -24.85 16.22
C VAL A 346 -18.10 -26.25 16.77
N THR A 347 -17.21 -26.41 17.74
CA THR A 347 -17.09 -27.64 18.52
C THR A 347 -18.26 -27.73 19.52
N LYS A 348 -19.07 -28.79 19.44
CA LYS A 348 -20.31 -28.97 20.23
C LYS A 348 -20.16 -28.82 21.74
N ASN A 349 -18.97 -29.03 22.30
CA ASN A 349 -18.73 -29.09 23.75
C ASN A 349 -18.33 -27.74 24.39
N ALA A 350 -18.20 -26.66 23.60
CA ALA A 350 -17.72 -25.37 24.10
C ALA A 350 -18.82 -24.39 24.54
N PHE A 351 -20.09 -24.74 24.32
CA PHE A 351 -21.24 -23.87 24.54
C PHE A 351 -22.20 -24.51 25.55
N GLU A 352 -22.81 -23.67 26.40
CA GLU A 352 -23.88 -24.12 27.29
C GLU A 352 -25.12 -24.49 26.47
N GLU A 353 -25.99 -25.33 27.03
CA GLU A 353 -27.20 -25.81 26.35
C GLU A 353 -28.07 -24.66 25.80
N ARG A 354 -28.20 -23.57 26.57
CA ARG A 354 -28.96 -22.38 26.15
C ARG A 354 -28.28 -21.63 25.00
N GLU A 355 -26.97 -21.46 25.08
CA GLU A 355 -26.17 -20.81 24.03
C GLU A 355 -26.18 -21.62 22.74
N ARG A 356 -26.07 -22.95 22.84
CA ARG A 356 -26.13 -23.87 21.71
C ARG A 356 -27.46 -23.76 20.98
N LYS A 357 -28.58 -23.79 21.71
CA LYS A 357 -29.92 -23.62 21.11
C LYS A 357 -30.09 -22.28 20.39
N LEU A 358 -29.46 -21.21 20.88
CA LEU A 358 -29.49 -19.91 20.20
C LEU A 358 -28.69 -19.95 18.89
N LEU A 359 -27.48 -20.54 18.90
CA LEU A 359 -26.69 -20.71 17.69
C LEU A 359 -27.40 -21.59 16.65
N GLU A 360 -27.96 -22.71 17.09
CA GLU A 360 -28.72 -23.62 16.22
C GLU A 360 -29.94 -22.90 15.62
N ARG A 361 -30.71 -22.16 16.42
CA ARG A 361 -31.88 -21.42 15.90
C ARG A 361 -31.54 -20.40 14.83
N GLU A 362 -30.37 -19.77 14.91
CA GLU A 362 -30.00 -18.67 14.02
C GLU A 362 -29.19 -19.13 12.79
N PHE A 363 -28.50 -20.27 12.85
CA PHE A 363 -27.52 -20.68 11.83
C PHE A 363 -27.66 -22.12 11.35
N PHE A 364 -28.52 -22.94 11.95
CA PHE A 364 -28.77 -24.28 11.44
C PHE A 364 -29.69 -24.19 10.21
N PRO A 365 -29.43 -24.95 9.14
CA PRO A 365 -30.24 -24.95 7.92
C PRO A 365 -31.68 -25.44 8.13
#